data_AF-A0A973PK91-F1
#
_entry.id   AF-A0A973PK91-F1
#
_cell.length_a   1.000
_cell.length_b   1.000
_cell.length_c   1.000
_cell.angle_alpha   90.00
_cell.angle_beta   90.00
_cell.angle_gamma   90.00
#
_symmetry.space_group_name_H-M   'P 1'
#
loop_
_entity.id
_entity.type
_entity.pdbx_description
1 polymer ?
#
loop_
_entity_poly.entity_id
_entity_poly.type
_entity_poly.pdbx_seq_one_letter_code
_entity_poly.pdbx_strand_id
1 'polypeptide(L)'
;MADVHPEHAQLQADRIYLGWQYILLHPDPGPPPKRPSPAEEEEQRQAEPDPELLRRERLQEDMLNRPVRIFRTFMMILTAIILVAAVAGYLNWSFALIGLVAAGGVAAICWYALLLGDRAVKYRVQEQQARDDRQRQERDKELFQAQEEHAQRYREWQEEKDRHDRQLTWYAVAVPDEIDRVDVAGGTLPGWSALITLLGATRLYSGGHLTVLDLSEGAIAKDLIELASRGGDDPLVWVLPVDLPKLDLGATLTPEAFADVLAHVVSVSEESRTTRDLSFDNAILERVLEVLGENATINQVTAALRALAQVGDPRDDLRFGLITATQLERIGTLFGRGVSDRVVIERAWALESQLRKLETLGTQAVRLPPARLRVVSMDRQAGVLGNRVLGTYVATALTHILRQSPASDRPWYHTIIVAGADKLRGDV
;
A
#
# COMPACT_ATOMS: atom_id res chain seq x y z
N MET A 1 6.55 -16.00 -8.77
CA MET A 1 5.97 -14.75 -9.30
C MET A 1 4.55 -14.73 -8.80
N ALA A 2 4.26 -13.96 -7.76
CA ALA A 2 2.91 -13.86 -7.23
C ALA A 2 2.04 -13.16 -8.29
N ASP A 3 0.89 -13.75 -8.62
CA ASP A 3 -0.16 -13.11 -9.41
C ASP A 3 -0.62 -11.86 -8.66
N VAL A 4 -0.18 -10.68 -9.12
CA VAL A 4 -0.57 -9.40 -8.51
C VAL A 4 -1.86 -8.96 -9.20
N HIS A 5 -2.99 -9.40 -8.66
CA HIS A 5 -4.29 -8.93 -9.11
C HIS A 5 -4.52 -7.46 -8.69
N PRO A 6 -5.20 -6.65 -9.51
CA PRO A 6 -5.55 -5.25 -9.20
C PRO A 6 -6.41 -5.08 -7.92
N GLU A 7 -6.90 -6.18 -7.37
CA GLU A 7 -7.63 -6.24 -6.09
C GLU A 7 -6.75 -5.86 -4.89
N HIS A 8 -5.42 -5.95 -4.99
CA HIS A 8 -4.50 -5.47 -3.94
C HIS A 8 -4.53 -3.94 -3.75
N ALA A 9 -5.13 -3.19 -4.68
CA ALA A 9 -5.28 -1.74 -4.55
C ALA A 9 -6.46 -1.33 -3.65
N GLN A 10 -7.43 -2.23 -3.42
CA GLN A 10 -8.58 -1.94 -2.56
C GLN A 10 -8.48 -2.72 -1.25
N LEU A 11 -8.40 -1.99 -0.14
CA LEU A 11 -8.40 -2.57 1.20
C LEU A 11 -9.77 -3.20 1.47
N GLN A 12 -9.77 -4.49 1.79
CA GLN A 12 -10.94 -5.25 2.18
C GLN A 12 -11.04 -5.29 3.71
N ALA A 13 -12.20 -4.93 4.26
CA ALA A 13 -12.36 -4.78 5.71
C ALA A 13 -12.24 -6.09 6.48
N ASP A 14 -12.48 -7.22 5.82
CA ASP A 14 -12.38 -8.59 6.34
C ASP A 14 -10.97 -9.17 6.25
N ARG A 15 -10.02 -8.51 5.58
CA ARG A 15 -8.61 -8.92 5.52
C ARG A 15 -7.70 -8.21 6.50
N ILE A 16 -6.65 -8.90 6.95
CA ILE A 16 -5.58 -8.33 7.75
C ILE A 16 -4.47 -7.88 6.82
N TYR A 17 -4.00 -6.64 7.01
CA TYR A 17 -2.88 -6.10 6.26
C TYR A 17 -1.72 -5.80 7.20
N LEU A 18 -0.55 -6.38 6.92
CA LEU A 18 0.66 -6.22 7.70
C LEU A 18 1.83 -5.85 6.81
N GLY A 19 2.27 -4.60 6.95
CA GLY A 19 3.40 -4.06 6.21
C GLY A 19 3.02 -3.50 4.84
N TRP A 20 4.05 -3.03 4.15
CA TRP A 20 3.93 -2.37 2.85
C TRP A 20 4.95 -2.96 1.90
N GLN A 21 4.53 -3.21 0.66
CA GLN A 21 5.41 -3.66 -0.40
C GLN A 21 5.50 -2.59 -1.48
N TYR A 22 6.74 -2.28 -1.88
CA TYR A 22 6.99 -1.45 -3.04
C TYR A 22 6.72 -2.28 -4.31
N ILE A 23 5.77 -1.86 -5.12
CA ILE A 23 5.45 -2.48 -6.41
C ILE A 23 5.19 -1.38 -7.43
N LEU A 24 5.83 -1.51 -8.59
CA LEU A 24 5.60 -0.66 -9.74
C LEU A 24 4.74 -1.44 -10.74
N LEU A 25 3.43 -1.16 -10.79
CA LEU A 25 2.49 -1.85 -11.68
C LEU A 25 2.65 -1.39 -13.13
N HIS A 26 2.94 -0.11 -13.32
CA HIS A 26 3.19 0.50 -14.62
C HIS A 26 4.62 1.03 -14.64
N PRO A 27 5.52 0.52 -15.49
CA PRO A 27 6.87 1.05 -15.62
C PRO A 27 6.85 2.46 -16.22
N ASP A 28 7.93 3.23 -16.01
CA ASP A 28 8.10 4.55 -16.63
C ASP A 28 8.15 4.39 -18.17
N PRO A 29 7.26 5.05 -18.94
CA PRO A 29 7.28 4.99 -20.40
C PRO A 29 8.49 5.70 -21.03
N GLY A 30 9.32 6.37 -20.22
CA GLY A 30 10.55 7.02 -20.68
C GLY A 30 10.29 8.42 -21.27
N PRO A 31 11.24 8.99 -22.04
CA PRO A 31 11.11 10.35 -22.55
C PRO A 31 10.02 10.46 -23.64
N PRO A 32 9.39 11.65 -23.77
CA PRO A 32 8.35 11.86 -24.77
C PRO A 32 8.90 11.66 -26.20
N PRO A 33 8.08 11.13 -27.13
CA PRO A 33 8.51 10.94 -28.51
C PRO A 33 8.87 12.28 -29.14
N LYS A 34 10.05 12.33 -29.78
CA LYS A 34 10.56 13.53 -30.46
C LYS A 34 9.62 13.96 -31.58
N ARG A 35 9.38 15.27 -31.68
CA ARG A 35 8.56 15.87 -32.73
C ARG A 35 9.34 15.86 -34.05
N PRO A 36 8.77 15.42 -35.18
CA PRO A 36 9.41 15.57 -36.48
C PRO A 36 9.60 17.06 -36.76
N SER A 37 10.84 17.47 -37.05
CA SER A 37 11.20 18.86 -37.34
C SER A 37 11.65 18.99 -38.79
N PRO A 38 11.29 20.09 -39.50
CA PRO A 38 11.66 20.29 -40.91
C PRO A 38 13.18 20.25 -41.16
N ALA A 39 13.98 20.65 -40.17
CA ALA A 39 15.42 20.77 -40.29
C ALA A 39 16.15 19.42 -40.50
N GLU A 40 15.65 18.33 -39.92
CA GLU A 40 16.28 17.00 -40.04
C GLU A 40 16.03 16.36 -41.42
N GLU A 41 14.94 16.73 -42.11
CA GLU A 41 14.66 16.32 -43.50
C GLU A 41 15.37 17.21 -44.52
N GLU A 42 15.55 18.51 -44.20
CA GLU A 42 16.33 19.45 -45.00
C GLU A 42 17.82 19.05 -45.07
N GLU A 43 18.44 18.62 -43.96
CA GLU A 43 19.85 18.18 -43.94
C GLU A 43 20.12 16.91 -44.78
N GLN A 44 19.14 16.01 -44.93
CA GLN A 44 19.31 14.79 -45.73
C GLN A 44 19.03 14.98 -47.23
N ARG A 45 18.34 16.07 -47.62
CA ARG A 45 17.89 16.32 -49.01
C ARG A 45 18.46 17.59 -49.65
N GLN A 46 19.43 18.28 -49.05
CA GLN A 46 20.17 19.41 -49.64
C GLN A 46 21.00 19.02 -50.89
N ALA A 47 20.30 18.71 -51.97
CA ALA A 47 20.68 19.04 -53.33
C ALA A 47 19.66 20.08 -53.82
N GLU A 48 19.56 21.22 -53.12
CA GLU A 48 18.81 22.35 -53.65
C GLU A 48 19.53 22.92 -54.89
N PRO A 49 18.81 23.27 -55.96
CA PRO A 49 19.40 23.89 -57.13
C PRO A 49 19.96 25.26 -56.77
N ASP A 50 21.27 25.42 -57.01
CA ASP A 50 22.07 26.59 -56.67
C ASP A 50 21.35 27.92 -57.03
N PRO A 51 21.06 28.81 -56.07
CA PRO A 51 20.47 30.12 -56.35
C PRO A 51 21.34 30.97 -57.28
N GLU A 52 22.63 30.67 -57.42
CA GLU A 52 23.47 31.27 -58.45
C GLU A 52 23.13 30.81 -59.87
N LEU A 53 22.72 29.56 -60.08
CA LEU A 53 22.30 29.07 -61.40
C LEU A 53 21.05 29.80 -61.87
N LEU A 54 20.06 29.98 -60.99
CA LEU A 54 18.84 30.74 -61.30
C LEU A 54 19.11 32.23 -61.55
N ARG A 55 20.12 32.82 -60.86
CA ARG A 55 20.57 34.19 -61.18
C ARG A 55 21.33 34.27 -62.51
N ARG A 56 22.14 33.27 -62.83
CA ARG A 56 22.90 33.20 -64.10
C ARG A 56 21.97 33.03 -65.30
N GLU A 57 20.93 32.20 -65.20
CA GLU A 57 19.93 32.04 -66.25
C GLU A 57 19.15 33.34 -66.51
N ARG A 58 18.72 34.06 -65.47
CA ARG A 58 18.02 35.36 -65.62
C ARG A 58 18.88 36.43 -66.26
N LEU A 59 20.17 36.47 -65.92
CA LEU A 59 21.13 37.41 -66.51
C LEU A 59 21.39 37.10 -68.00
N GLN A 60 21.39 35.83 -68.38
CA GLN A 60 21.51 35.41 -69.78
C GLN A 60 20.28 35.79 -70.61
N GLU A 61 19.07 35.57 -70.10
CA GLU A 61 17.83 35.93 -70.82
C GLU A 61 17.70 37.46 -71.02
N ASP A 62 18.15 38.27 -70.06
CA ASP A 62 18.10 39.74 -70.17
C ASP A 62 19.14 40.29 -71.17
N MET A 63 20.29 39.61 -71.31
CA MET A 63 21.31 39.93 -72.31
C MET A 63 20.83 39.65 -73.75
N LEU A 64 20.04 38.58 -73.95
CA LEU A 64 19.52 38.19 -75.27
C LEU A 64 18.42 39.14 -75.78
N ASN A 65 17.58 39.69 -74.89
CA ASN A 65 16.49 40.59 -75.26
C ASN A 65 16.88 42.07 -75.34
N ARG A 66 18.00 42.45 -74.69
CA ARG A 66 18.55 43.81 -74.73
C ARG A 66 18.81 44.35 -76.14
N PRO A 67 19.52 43.64 -77.04
CA PRO A 67 19.81 44.16 -78.38
C PRO A 67 18.53 44.37 -79.20
N VAL A 68 17.56 43.47 -79.08
CA VAL A 68 16.27 43.59 -79.80
C VAL A 68 15.47 44.79 -79.30
N ARG A 69 15.47 45.07 -77.98
CA ARG A 69 14.84 46.27 -77.42
C ARG A 69 15.52 47.56 -77.89
N ILE A 70 16.85 47.61 -77.84
CA ILE A 70 17.65 48.76 -78.27
C ILE A 70 17.43 49.04 -79.76
N PHE A 71 17.46 47.99 -80.58
CA PHE A 71 17.24 48.10 -82.03
C PHE A 71 15.82 48.59 -82.36
N ARG A 72 14.79 48.09 -81.65
CA ARG A 72 13.42 48.59 -81.77
C ARG A 72 13.33 50.07 -81.41
N THR A 73 13.89 50.49 -80.28
CA THR A 73 13.87 51.91 -79.87
C THR A 73 14.61 52.78 -80.89
N PHE A 74 15.74 52.32 -81.42
CA PHE A 74 16.48 53.02 -82.45
C PHE A 74 15.66 53.18 -83.73
N MET A 75 15.02 52.12 -84.21
CA MET A 75 14.18 52.17 -85.42
C MET A 75 12.94 53.05 -85.23
N MET A 76 12.33 53.06 -84.04
CA MET A 76 11.24 53.99 -83.70
C MET A 76 11.70 55.45 -83.72
N ILE A 77 12.87 55.75 -83.14
CA ILE A 77 13.47 57.09 -83.17
C ILE A 77 13.80 57.49 -84.61
N LEU A 78 14.41 56.60 -85.40
CA LEU A 78 14.71 56.84 -86.81
C LEU A 78 13.44 57.13 -87.63
N THR A 79 12.38 56.37 -87.38
CA THR A 79 11.07 56.58 -87.99
C THR A 79 10.52 57.96 -87.65
N ALA A 80 10.61 58.37 -86.39
CA ALA A 80 10.19 59.70 -85.94
C ALA A 80 11.04 60.82 -86.57
N ILE A 81 12.36 60.64 -86.67
CA ILE A 81 13.27 61.60 -87.30
C ILE A 81 12.94 61.77 -88.79
N ILE A 82 12.73 60.68 -89.53
CA ILE A 82 12.35 60.71 -90.95
C ILE A 82 11.04 61.46 -91.14
N LEU A 83 10.06 61.23 -90.26
CA LEU A 83 8.77 61.93 -90.29
C LEU A 83 8.94 63.44 -90.07
N VAL A 84 9.73 63.84 -89.06
CA VAL A 84 9.99 65.26 -88.74
C VAL A 84 10.74 65.94 -89.90
N ALA A 85 11.74 65.29 -90.50
CA ALA A 85 12.50 65.83 -91.62
C ALA A 85 11.65 66.02 -92.89
N ALA A 86 10.70 65.11 -93.14
CA ALA A 86 9.76 65.23 -94.25
C ALA A 86 8.77 66.38 -94.06
N VAL A 87 8.23 66.55 -92.84
CA VAL A 87 7.30 67.63 -92.51
C VAL A 87 7.98 69.00 -92.55
N ALA A 88 9.25 69.09 -92.15
CA ALA A 88 10.04 70.32 -92.20
C ALA A 88 10.54 70.69 -93.62
N GLY A 89 10.22 69.88 -94.63
CA GLY A 89 10.55 70.16 -96.04
C GLY A 89 12.00 69.89 -96.44
N TYR A 90 12.83 69.35 -95.54
CA TYR A 90 14.22 68.98 -95.83
C TYR A 90 14.35 67.69 -96.65
N LEU A 91 13.29 66.89 -96.72
CA LEU A 91 13.28 65.59 -97.40
C LEU A 91 12.06 65.46 -98.32
N ASN A 92 12.27 65.04 -99.56
CA ASN A 92 11.19 64.80 -100.51
C ASN A 92 10.33 63.61 -100.04
N TRP A 93 9.00 63.79 -100.04
CA TRP A 93 8.02 62.85 -99.51
C TRP A 93 8.12 61.43 -100.08
N SER A 94 8.54 61.26 -101.33
CA SER A 94 8.73 59.94 -101.94
C SER A 94 9.81 59.11 -101.20
N PHE A 95 10.88 59.75 -100.73
CA PHE A 95 11.93 59.08 -99.94
C PHE A 95 11.52 58.87 -98.49
N ALA A 96 10.73 59.79 -97.92
CA ALA A 96 10.22 59.66 -96.56
C ALA A 96 9.29 58.46 -96.39
N LEU A 97 8.40 58.21 -97.36
CA LEU A 97 7.44 57.09 -97.31
C LEU A 97 8.15 55.72 -97.28
N ILE A 98 9.18 55.55 -98.12
CA ILE A 98 9.96 54.30 -98.17
C ILE A 98 10.72 54.10 -96.85
N GLY A 99 11.31 55.16 -96.30
CA GLY A 99 11.99 55.12 -94.99
C GLY A 99 11.04 54.75 -93.84
N LEU A 100 9.84 55.31 -93.82
CA LEU A 100 8.79 55.00 -92.84
C LEU A 100 8.34 53.54 -92.89
N VAL A 101 8.11 53.00 -94.09
CA VAL A 101 7.70 51.60 -94.26
C VAL A 101 8.81 50.64 -93.85
N ALA A 102 10.06 50.90 -94.26
CA ALA A 102 11.20 50.07 -93.91
C ALA A 102 11.49 50.07 -92.41
N ALA A 103 11.57 51.26 -91.80
CA ALA A 103 11.87 51.38 -90.37
C ALA A 103 10.70 50.91 -89.48
N GLY A 104 9.46 51.24 -89.86
CA GLY A 104 8.25 50.81 -89.16
C GLY A 104 8.00 49.30 -89.25
N GLY A 105 8.23 48.69 -90.42
CA GLY A 105 8.10 47.24 -90.61
C GLY A 105 9.07 46.44 -89.73
N VAL A 106 10.33 46.88 -89.66
CA VAL A 106 11.34 46.26 -88.78
C VAL A 106 10.96 46.42 -87.31
N ALA A 107 10.47 47.59 -86.89
CA ALA A 107 10.01 47.82 -85.53
C ALA A 107 8.83 46.90 -85.14
N ALA A 108 7.89 46.65 -86.07
CA ALA A 108 6.75 45.76 -85.88
C ALA A 108 7.18 44.29 -85.74
N ILE A 109 8.14 43.83 -86.56
CA ILE A 109 8.69 42.47 -86.47
C ILE A 109 9.40 42.27 -85.12
N CYS A 110 10.22 43.24 -84.68
CA CYS A 110 10.86 43.19 -83.37
C CYS A 110 9.82 43.18 -82.22
N TRP A 111 8.71 43.91 -82.35
CA TRP A 111 7.63 43.90 -81.38
C TRP A 111 6.96 42.53 -81.29
N TYR A 112 6.66 41.91 -82.43
CA TYR A 112 6.04 40.59 -82.49
C TYR A 112 6.94 39.49 -81.88
N ALA A 113 8.25 39.54 -82.16
CA ALA A 113 9.22 38.61 -81.59
C ALA A 113 9.30 38.71 -80.05
N LEU A 114 9.25 39.93 -79.49
CA LEU A 114 9.21 40.15 -78.04
C LEU A 114 7.92 39.58 -77.40
N LEU A 115 6.77 39.74 -78.06
CA LEU A 115 5.50 39.18 -77.57
C LEU A 115 5.48 37.64 -77.59
N LEU A 116 6.09 37.02 -78.61
CA LEU A 116 6.19 35.56 -78.71
C LEU A 116 7.13 35.00 -77.64
N GLY A 117 8.24 35.69 -77.38
CA GLY A 117 9.18 35.37 -76.30
C GLY A 117 8.52 35.46 -74.93
N ASP A 118 7.78 36.53 -74.64
CA ASP A 118 7.04 36.70 -73.38
C ASP A 118 6.01 35.59 -73.15
N ARG A 119 5.35 35.08 -74.21
CA ARG A 119 4.41 33.96 -74.09
C ARG A 119 5.11 32.64 -73.78
N ALA A 120 6.25 32.37 -74.41
CA ALA A 120 7.03 31.15 -74.16
C ALA A 120 7.66 31.14 -72.75
N VAL A 121 8.13 32.30 -72.27
CA VAL A 121 8.64 32.46 -70.90
C VAL A 121 7.53 32.24 -69.88
N LYS A 122 6.33 32.82 -70.09
CA LYS A 122 5.18 32.60 -69.20
C LYS A 122 4.80 31.12 -69.09
N TYR A 123 4.84 30.38 -70.20
CA TYR A 123 4.53 28.95 -70.19
C TYR A 123 5.59 28.14 -69.41
N ARG A 124 6.88 28.44 -69.57
CA ARG A 124 7.97 27.79 -68.82
C ARG A 124 7.92 28.12 -67.33
N VAL A 125 7.59 29.36 -66.97
CA VAL A 125 7.38 29.77 -65.57
C VAL A 125 6.19 29.03 -64.96
N GLN A 126 5.07 28.88 -65.68
CA GLN A 126 3.91 28.12 -65.20
C GLN A 126 4.22 26.64 -65.04
N GLU A 127 5.01 26.04 -65.94
CA GLU A 127 5.40 24.63 -65.83
C GLU A 127 6.35 24.40 -64.65
N GLN A 128 7.32 25.29 -64.43
CA GLN A 128 8.21 25.25 -63.26
C GLN A 128 7.42 25.43 -61.97
N GLN A 129 6.51 26.41 -61.91
CA GLN A 129 5.61 26.62 -60.77
C GLN A 129 4.78 25.36 -60.49
N ALA A 130 4.21 24.73 -61.53
CA ALA A 130 3.44 23.50 -61.35
C ALA A 130 4.27 22.31 -60.84
N ARG A 131 5.57 22.24 -61.18
CA ARG A 131 6.49 21.22 -60.65
C ARG A 131 6.84 21.49 -59.19
N ASP A 132 7.18 22.74 -58.87
CA ASP A 132 7.50 23.17 -57.50
C ASP A 132 6.28 22.97 -56.59
N ASP A 133 5.08 23.29 -57.07
CA ASP A 133 3.83 23.11 -56.33
C ASP A 133 3.54 21.63 -56.08
N ARG A 134 3.83 20.73 -57.03
CA ARG A 134 3.70 19.28 -56.80
C ARG A 134 4.68 18.77 -55.74
N GLN A 135 5.94 19.19 -55.82
CA GLN A 135 6.95 18.81 -54.83
C GLN A 135 6.61 19.36 -53.44
N ARG A 136 6.09 20.58 -53.35
CA ARG A 136 5.57 21.15 -52.11
C ARG A 136 4.41 20.33 -51.56
N GLN A 137 3.44 19.98 -52.39
CA GLN A 137 2.29 19.16 -51.97
C GLN A 137 2.70 17.77 -51.49
N GLU A 138 3.71 17.15 -52.09
CA GLU A 138 4.25 15.86 -51.64
C GLU A 138 4.94 15.99 -50.28
N ARG A 139 5.78 17.02 -50.09
CA ARG A 139 6.42 17.31 -48.79
C ARG A 139 5.39 17.62 -47.70
N ASP A 140 4.38 18.41 -48.01
CA ASP A 140 3.32 18.76 -47.07
C ASP A 140 2.54 17.51 -46.63
N LYS A 141 2.33 16.55 -47.54
CA LYS A 141 1.70 15.26 -47.22
C LYS A 141 2.59 14.39 -46.34
N GLU A 142 3.87 14.25 -46.66
CA GLU A 142 4.85 13.50 -45.84
C GLU A 142 4.90 14.06 -44.41
N LEU A 143 5.02 15.38 -44.28
CA LEU A 143 5.08 16.08 -43.00
C LEU A 143 3.78 15.96 -42.22
N PHE A 144 2.62 16.03 -42.88
CA PHE A 144 1.32 15.85 -42.24
C PHE A 144 1.17 14.42 -41.69
N GLN A 145 1.54 13.39 -42.46
CA GLN A 145 1.52 12.00 -42.01
C GLN A 145 2.46 11.77 -40.81
N ALA A 146 3.68 12.28 -40.88
CA ALA A 146 4.63 12.19 -39.77
C ALA A 146 4.12 12.90 -38.49
N GLN A 147 3.39 14.01 -38.64
CA GLN A 147 2.74 14.70 -37.52
C GLN A 147 1.56 13.92 -36.94
N GLU A 148 0.74 13.28 -37.77
CA GLU A 148 -0.36 12.42 -37.30
C GLU A 148 0.17 11.22 -36.51
N GLU A 149 1.18 10.53 -37.03
CA GLU A 149 1.84 9.41 -36.34
C GLU A 149 2.52 9.88 -35.03
N HIS A 150 3.14 11.06 -35.03
CA HIS A 150 3.68 11.65 -33.80
C HIS A 150 2.58 11.94 -32.78
N ALA A 151 1.46 12.52 -33.21
CA ALA A 151 0.34 12.83 -32.32
C ALA A 151 -0.27 11.56 -31.71
N GLN A 152 -0.35 10.46 -32.46
CA GLN A 152 -0.80 9.17 -31.94
C GLN A 152 0.17 8.61 -30.90
N ARG A 153 1.46 8.51 -31.24
CA ARG A 153 2.49 8.04 -30.29
C ARG A 153 2.59 8.90 -29.04
N TYR A 154 2.41 10.21 -29.18
CA TYR A 154 2.42 11.14 -28.06
C TYR A 154 1.22 10.92 -27.13
N ARG A 155 0.02 10.64 -27.67
CA ARG A 155 -1.16 10.30 -26.86
C ARG A 155 -0.98 8.99 -26.11
N GLU A 156 -0.49 7.95 -26.77
CA GLU A 156 -0.19 6.66 -26.14
C GLU A 156 0.82 6.81 -25.00
N TRP A 157 1.94 7.50 -25.26
CA TRP A 157 2.94 7.83 -24.25
C TRP A 157 2.35 8.66 -23.10
N GLN A 158 1.50 9.64 -23.40
CA GLN A 158 0.86 10.47 -22.38
C GLN A 158 -0.09 9.65 -21.48
N GLU A 159 -0.88 8.73 -22.07
CA GLU A 159 -1.73 7.84 -21.29
C GLU A 159 -0.92 6.88 -20.40
N GLU A 160 0.20 6.35 -20.91
CA GLU A 160 1.13 5.55 -20.11
C GLU A 160 1.77 6.36 -18.99
N LYS A 161 2.17 7.60 -19.28
CA LYS A 161 2.77 8.50 -18.29
C LYS A 161 1.78 8.87 -17.20
N ASP A 162 0.54 9.17 -17.58
CA ASP A 162 -0.54 9.46 -16.63
C ASP A 162 -0.84 8.24 -15.74
N ARG A 163 -0.85 7.01 -16.30
CA ARG A 163 -0.98 5.77 -15.50
C ARG A 163 0.19 5.59 -14.55
N HIS A 164 1.42 5.82 -15.03
CA HIS A 164 2.62 5.73 -14.20
C HIS A 164 2.60 6.73 -13.03
N ASP A 165 2.19 7.97 -13.29
CA ASP A 165 2.23 9.05 -12.29
C ASP A 165 1.10 8.96 -11.27
N ARG A 166 -0.04 8.39 -11.66
CA ARG A 166 -1.19 8.21 -10.76
C ARG A 166 -1.17 6.91 -9.98
N GLN A 167 -0.29 5.95 -10.32
CA GLN A 167 -0.21 4.70 -9.59
C GLN A 167 0.29 4.94 -8.16
N LEU A 168 -0.26 4.18 -7.21
CA LEU A 168 0.38 4.04 -5.90
C LEU A 168 1.65 3.19 -6.07
N THR A 169 2.68 3.48 -5.30
CA THR A 169 3.93 2.69 -5.35
C THR A 169 4.12 1.80 -4.13
N TRP A 170 3.36 2.04 -3.06
CA TRP A 170 3.36 1.24 -1.84
C TRP A 170 1.97 0.64 -1.63
N TYR A 171 1.92 -0.68 -1.56
CA TYR A 171 0.69 -1.45 -1.38
C TYR A 171 0.72 -2.17 -0.04
N ALA A 172 -0.42 -2.22 0.63
CA ALA A 172 -0.55 -2.94 1.88
C ALA A 172 -0.50 -4.46 1.60
N VAL A 173 0.30 -5.19 2.37
CA VAL A 173 0.45 -6.64 2.19
C VAL A 173 -0.63 -7.35 3.00
N ALA A 174 -1.53 -8.05 2.33
CA ALA A 174 -2.53 -8.88 2.99
C ALA A 174 -1.87 -10.14 3.57
N VAL A 175 -2.26 -10.51 4.79
CA VAL A 175 -1.92 -11.82 5.37
C VAL A 175 -2.76 -12.88 4.64
N PRO A 176 -2.15 -13.94 4.07
CA PRO A 176 -2.89 -15.02 3.44
C PRO A 176 -3.87 -15.69 4.39
N ASP A 177 -5.00 -16.18 3.88
CA ASP A 177 -6.09 -16.72 4.69
C ASP A 177 -5.72 -18.05 5.38
N GLU A 178 -4.68 -18.75 4.90
CA GLU A 178 -4.12 -19.96 5.51
C GLU A 178 -3.24 -19.71 6.73
N ILE A 179 -2.83 -18.46 6.95
CA ILE A 179 -2.01 -18.07 8.10
C ILE A 179 -2.95 -17.74 9.26
N ASP A 180 -2.75 -18.41 10.38
CA ASP A 180 -3.55 -18.26 11.62
C ASP A 180 -2.78 -17.55 12.75
N ARG A 181 -1.46 -17.38 12.58
CA ARG A 181 -0.56 -16.76 13.54
C ARG A 181 0.42 -15.81 12.85
N VAL A 182 0.58 -14.62 13.42
CA VAL A 182 1.63 -13.68 13.04
C VAL A 182 2.41 -13.24 14.27
N ASP A 183 3.71 -13.50 14.27
CA ASP A 183 4.63 -13.02 15.30
C ASP A 183 5.24 -11.68 14.86
N VAL A 184 5.11 -10.66 15.70
CA VAL A 184 5.67 -9.32 15.45
C VAL A 184 6.77 -9.06 16.47
N ALA A 185 7.97 -8.75 15.99
CA ALA A 185 9.14 -8.48 16.83
C ALA A 185 9.69 -7.06 16.61
N GLY A 186 10.24 -6.48 17.66
CA GLY A 186 10.80 -5.12 17.66
C GLY A 186 9.76 -4.01 17.74
N GLY A 187 10.16 -2.77 17.49
CA GLY A 187 9.29 -1.59 17.57
C GLY A 187 9.34 -0.87 18.92
N THR A 188 8.36 -0.02 19.16
CA THR A 188 8.21 0.79 20.38
C THR A 188 6.80 0.65 20.92
N LEU A 189 6.56 0.98 22.21
CA LEU A 189 5.21 0.93 22.78
C LEU A 189 4.17 1.75 21.98
N PRO A 190 4.46 2.98 21.52
CA PRO A 190 3.54 3.70 20.63
C PRO A 190 3.32 3.00 19.29
N GLY A 191 4.36 2.39 18.72
CA GLY A 191 4.25 1.60 17.50
C GLY A 191 3.34 0.38 17.66
N TRP A 192 3.45 -0.32 18.79
CA TRP A 192 2.55 -1.43 19.12
C TRP A 192 1.12 -0.95 19.36
N SER A 193 0.91 0.17 20.07
CA SER A 193 -0.41 0.78 20.26
C SER A 193 -1.07 1.08 18.91
N ALA A 194 -0.35 1.73 18.00
CA ALA A 194 -0.84 2.07 16.66
C ALA A 194 -1.18 0.82 15.84
N LEU A 195 -0.31 -0.20 15.86
CA LEU A 195 -0.54 -1.46 15.15
C LEU A 195 -1.80 -2.17 15.65
N ILE A 196 -1.91 -2.37 16.97
CA ILE A 196 -3.04 -3.07 17.59
C ILE A 196 -4.33 -2.28 17.40
N THR A 197 -4.26 -0.96 17.45
CA THR A 197 -5.42 -0.10 17.19
C THR A 197 -5.89 -0.22 15.75
N LEU A 198 -4.99 -0.21 14.77
CA LEU A 198 -5.35 -0.38 13.36
C LEU A 198 -5.94 -1.77 13.08
N LEU A 199 -5.27 -2.83 13.55
CA LEU A 199 -5.75 -4.20 13.41
C LEU A 199 -7.10 -4.38 14.11
N GLY A 200 -7.19 -3.94 15.36
CA GLY A 200 -8.40 -4.09 16.15
C GLY A 200 -9.58 -3.29 15.61
N ALA A 201 -9.36 -2.05 15.15
CA ALA A 201 -10.39 -1.23 14.53
C ALA A 201 -10.96 -1.90 13.27
N THR A 202 -10.12 -2.46 12.40
CA THR A 202 -10.60 -3.16 11.18
C THR A 202 -11.34 -4.45 11.51
N ARG A 203 -10.90 -5.21 12.52
CA ARG A 203 -11.63 -6.41 13.01
C ARG A 203 -12.97 -6.05 13.62
N LEU A 204 -13.03 -5.00 14.44
CA LEU A 204 -14.28 -4.53 15.03
C LEU A 204 -15.21 -3.93 13.97
N TYR A 205 -14.69 -3.26 12.95
CA TYR A 205 -15.51 -2.73 11.86
C TYR A 205 -16.15 -3.85 11.01
N SER A 206 -15.44 -4.96 10.78
CA SER A 206 -15.95 -6.11 10.01
C SER A 206 -16.88 -7.05 10.80
N GLY A 207 -17.25 -6.70 12.04
CA GLY A 207 -18.12 -7.53 12.87
C GLY A 207 -17.41 -8.64 13.66
N GLY A 208 -16.08 -8.67 13.64
CA GLY A 208 -15.26 -9.64 14.39
C GLY A 208 -15.26 -9.42 15.90
N HIS A 209 -14.66 -10.38 16.61
CA HIS A 209 -14.39 -10.37 18.03
C HIS A 209 -12.89 -10.33 18.27
N LEU A 210 -12.48 -9.58 19.29
CA LEU A 210 -11.09 -9.32 19.61
C LEU A 210 -10.83 -9.50 21.10
N THR A 211 -9.83 -10.30 21.42
CA THR A 211 -9.28 -10.42 22.77
C THR A 211 -7.84 -9.92 22.77
N VAL A 212 -7.54 -8.92 23.58
CA VAL A 212 -6.19 -8.37 23.74
C VAL A 212 -5.64 -8.75 25.11
N LEU A 213 -4.50 -9.44 25.12
CA LEU A 213 -3.70 -9.70 26.30
C LEU A 213 -2.48 -8.77 26.27
N ASP A 214 -2.55 -7.67 27.02
CA ASP A 214 -1.46 -6.70 27.14
C ASP A 214 -0.56 -7.03 28.34
N LEU A 215 0.50 -7.81 28.07
CA LEU A 215 1.57 -8.10 29.02
C LEU A 215 2.71 -7.08 28.93
N SER A 216 2.62 -6.08 28.04
CA SER A 216 3.70 -5.11 27.82
C SER A 216 3.92 -4.19 29.03
N GLU A 217 2.93 -4.07 29.91
CA GLU A 217 2.85 -3.07 30.99
C GLU A 217 2.83 -1.62 30.47
N GLY A 218 2.51 -1.44 29.19
CA GLY A 218 2.48 -0.16 28.49
C GLY A 218 1.07 0.39 28.26
N ALA A 219 0.02 -0.35 28.61
CA ALA A 219 -1.38 -0.01 28.30
C ALA A 219 -1.58 0.29 26.79
N ILE A 220 -0.99 -0.53 25.93
CA ILE A 220 -0.98 -0.30 24.46
C ILE A 220 -2.36 -0.49 23.81
N ALA A 221 -3.30 -1.12 24.52
CA ALA A 221 -4.67 -1.28 24.05
C ALA A 221 -5.54 -0.02 24.29
N LYS A 222 -5.01 1.02 24.95
CA LYS A 222 -5.79 2.20 25.35
C LYS A 222 -6.46 2.90 24.17
N ASP A 223 -5.71 3.15 23.09
CA ASP A 223 -6.23 3.87 21.92
C ASP A 223 -7.34 3.04 21.21
N LEU A 224 -7.18 1.72 21.16
CA LEU A 224 -8.18 0.79 20.64
C LEU A 224 -9.45 0.79 21.49
N ILE A 225 -9.33 0.77 22.82
CA ILE A 225 -10.49 0.84 23.73
C ILE A 225 -11.26 2.14 23.50
N GLU A 226 -10.57 3.28 23.45
CA GLU A 226 -11.18 4.58 23.23
C GLU A 226 -11.89 4.65 21.87
N LEU A 227 -11.26 4.10 20.82
CA LEU A 227 -11.85 4.02 19.49
C LEU A 227 -13.08 3.11 19.44
N ALA A 228 -13.04 1.95 20.08
CA ALA A 228 -14.17 1.02 20.16
C ALA A 228 -15.36 1.64 20.92
N SER A 229 -15.12 2.26 22.08
CA SER A 229 -16.17 2.96 22.84
C SER A 229 -16.82 4.09 22.03
N ARG A 230 -16.03 4.87 21.27
CA ARG A 230 -16.56 5.90 20.36
C ARG A 230 -17.36 5.32 19.20
N GLY A 231 -17.01 4.12 18.76
CA GLY A 231 -17.72 3.36 17.73
C GLY A 231 -19.03 2.73 18.20
N GLY A 232 -19.35 2.81 19.50
CA GLY A 232 -20.57 2.26 20.08
C GLY A 232 -20.44 0.82 20.58
N ASP A 233 -19.24 0.22 20.55
CA ASP A 233 -18.97 -1.02 21.26
C ASP A 233 -18.84 -0.72 22.78
N ASP A 234 -19.07 -1.73 23.62
CA ASP A 234 -18.86 -1.67 25.08
C ASP A 234 -17.72 -2.64 25.48
N PRO A 235 -16.45 -2.18 25.46
CA PRO A 235 -15.30 -3.04 25.73
C PRO A 235 -15.27 -3.52 27.18
N LEU A 236 -14.99 -4.82 27.38
CA LEU A 236 -14.67 -5.34 28.71
C LEU A 236 -13.17 -5.21 28.94
N VAL A 237 -12.80 -4.47 30.00
CA VAL A 237 -11.41 -4.18 30.34
C VAL A 237 -11.14 -4.61 31.77
N TRP A 238 -10.10 -5.43 31.95
CA TRP A 238 -9.54 -5.77 33.26
C TRP A 238 -8.10 -5.28 33.36
N VAL A 239 -7.81 -4.46 34.36
CA VAL A 239 -6.46 -4.02 34.67
C VAL A 239 -5.97 -4.77 35.90
N LEU A 240 -5.03 -5.68 35.72
CA LEU A 240 -4.51 -6.55 36.78
C LEU A 240 -3.33 -5.88 37.50
N PRO A 241 -3.23 -6.00 38.84
CA PRO A 241 -4.02 -6.86 39.73
C PRO A 241 -5.32 -6.21 40.26
N VAL A 242 -5.58 -4.93 39.98
CA VAL A 242 -6.69 -4.17 40.59
C VAL A 242 -8.05 -4.81 40.31
N ASP A 243 -8.27 -5.28 39.08
CA ASP A 243 -9.51 -5.94 38.66
C ASP A 243 -9.48 -7.47 38.81
N LEU A 244 -8.46 -8.04 39.45
CA LEU A 244 -8.39 -9.47 39.74
C LEU A 244 -9.65 -10.01 40.46
N PRO A 245 -10.27 -9.29 41.41
CA PRO A 245 -11.55 -9.69 42.01
C PRO A 245 -12.70 -9.92 41.04
N LYS A 246 -12.70 -9.21 39.91
CA LYS A 246 -13.77 -9.27 38.91
C LYS A 246 -13.46 -10.22 37.76
N LEU A 247 -12.25 -10.76 37.70
CA LEU A 247 -11.82 -11.64 36.62
C LEU A 247 -12.36 -13.06 36.84
N ASP A 248 -13.08 -13.57 35.84
CA ASP A 248 -13.76 -14.87 35.84
C ASP A 248 -13.32 -15.73 34.65
N LEU A 249 -12.02 -15.97 34.51
CA LEU A 249 -11.55 -16.94 33.49
C LEU A 249 -11.54 -18.38 34.03
N GLY A 250 -11.54 -18.54 35.35
CA GLY A 250 -11.44 -19.85 36.00
C GLY A 250 -12.77 -20.56 36.22
N ALA A 251 -13.91 -19.85 36.36
CA ALA A 251 -15.14 -20.51 36.80
C ALA A 251 -15.82 -21.36 35.70
N THR A 252 -15.44 -21.18 34.44
CA THR A 252 -15.94 -22.00 33.33
C THR A 252 -15.05 -23.19 32.99
N LEU A 253 -13.90 -23.34 33.66
CA LEU A 253 -12.97 -24.44 33.41
C LEU A 253 -13.43 -25.70 34.13
N THR A 254 -13.16 -26.86 33.52
CA THR A 254 -13.33 -28.14 34.22
C THR A 254 -12.28 -28.25 35.34
N PRO A 255 -12.51 -29.08 36.36
CA PRO A 255 -11.54 -29.30 37.43
C PRO A 255 -10.14 -29.65 36.92
N GLU A 256 -10.03 -30.46 35.87
CA GLU A 256 -8.75 -30.87 35.27
C GLU A 256 -8.04 -29.69 34.59
N ALA A 257 -8.77 -28.91 33.79
CA ALA A 257 -8.23 -27.71 33.14
C ALA A 257 -7.83 -26.66 34.18
N PHE A 258 -8.59 -26.52 35.26
CA PHE A 258 -8.26 -25.59 36.34
C PHE A 258 -7.02 -26.05 37.12
N ALA A 259 -6.87 -27.35 37.40
CA ALA A 259 -5.67 -27.93 38.00
C ALA A 259 -4.42 -27.61 37.17
N ASP A 260 -4.52 -27.80 35.86
CA ASP A 260 -3.44 -27.54 34.90
C ASP A 260 -3.03 -26.07 34.87
N VAL A 261 -3.99 -25.15 34.80
CA VAL A 261 -3.73 -23.70 34.90
C VAL A 261 -2.98 -23.36 36.18
N LEU A 262 -3.46 -23.85 37.34
CA LEU A 262 -2.84 -23.56 38.63
C LEU A 262 -1.43 -24.16 38.74
N ALA A 263 -1.20 -25.36 38.21
CA ALA A 263 0.12 -25.99 38.19
C ALA A 263 1.12 -25.16 37.37
N HIS A 264 0.71 -24.68 36.18
CA HIS A 264 1.53 -23.81 35.34
C HIS A 264 1.87 -22.49 36.04
N VAL A 265 0.90 -21.83 36.65
CA VAL A 265 1.10 -20.60 37.43
C VAL A 265 2.15 -20.75 38.53
N VAL A 266 2.11 -21.86 39.27
CA VAL A 266 3.06 -22.14 40.35
C VAL A 266 4.45 -22.38 39.78
N SER A 267 4.54 -23.12 38.66
CA SER A 267 5.82 -23.45 38.02
C SER A 267 6.62 -22.20 37.59
N VAL A 268 5.93 -21.11 37.25
CA VAL A 268 6.54 -19.85 36.79
C VAL A 268 7.29 -19.11 37.89
N SER A 269 6.86 -19.28 39.15
CA SER A 269 7.50 -18.63 40.28
C SER A 269 8.84 -19.27 40.66
N GLU A 270 9.13 -20.47 40.15
CA GLU A 270 10.34 -21.22 40.48
C GLU A 270 11.10 -21.60 39.20
N GLU A 271 12.20 -20.89 38.92
CA GLU A 271 12.99 -21.02 37.69
C GLU A 271 13.69 -22.40 37.53
N SER A 272 13.66 -23.26 38.56
CA SER A 272 14.41 -24.52 38.61
C SER A 272 13.56 -25.80 38.71
N ARG A 273 12.24 -25.75 38.47
CA ARG A 273 11.38 -26.95 38.57
C ARG A 273 11.39 -27.79 37.29
N THR A 274 11.43 -29.11 37.45
CA THR A 274 11.43 -30.08 36.35
C THR A 274 10.01 -30.38 35.86
N THR A 275 9.85 -30.95 34.66
CA THR A 275 8.53 -31.41 34.18
C THR A 275 7.87 -32.43 35.11
N ARG A 276 8.67 -33.22 35.83
CA ARG A 276 8.18 -34.16 36.85
C ARG A 276 7.59 -33.44 38.06
N ASP A 277 8.12 -32.28 38.39
CA ASP A 277 7.57 -31.45 39.46
C ASP A 277 6.20 -30.89 39.08
N LEU A 278 6.06 -30.41 37.85
CA LEU A 278 4.78 -29.92 37.32
C LEU A 278 3.70 -31.00 37.33
N SER A 279 4.02 -32.21 36.86
CA SER A 279 3.03 -33.31 36.84
C SER A 279 2.60 -33.75 38.23
N PHE A 280 3.50 -33.68 39.22
CA PHE A 280 3.16 -33.98 40.60
C PHE A 280 2.29 -32.88 41.23
N ASP A 281 2.62 -31.63 40.98
CA ASP A 281 1.83 -30.47 41.44
C ASP A 281 0.42 -30.50 40.84
N ASN A 282 0.30 -30.80 39.53
CA ASN A 282 -0.97 -31.00 38.85
C ASN A 282 -1.78 -32.15 39.49
N ALA A 283 -1.17 -33.32 39.72
CA ALA A 283 -1.86 -34.45 40.37
C ALA A 283 -2.32 -34.15 41.81
N ILE A 284 -1.64 -33.27 42.55
CA ILE A 284 -2.13 -32.78 43.84
C ILE A 284 -3.38 -31.93 43.66
N LEU A 285 -3.33 -30.97 42.73
CA LEU A 285 -4.41 -30.03 42.46
C LEU A 285 -5.66 -30.73 41.94
N GLU A 286 -5.54 -31.70 41.03
CA GLU A 286 -6.67 -32.49 40.53
C GLU A 286 -7.43 -33.20 41.67
N ARG A 287 -6.70 -33.86 42.57
CA ARG A 287 -7.30 -34.56 43.73
C ARG A 287 -7.95 -33.60 44.71
N VAL A 288 -7.35 -32.44 44.94
CA VAL A 288 -7.95 -31.39 45.78
C VAL A 288 -9.24 -30.88 45.14
N LEU A 289 -9.24 -30.60 43.84
CA LEU A 289 -10.40 -30.11 43.11
C LEU A 289 -11.52 -31.17 43.04
N GLU A 290 -11.19 -32.46 42.95
CA GLU A 290 -12.17 -33.56 43.05
C GLU A 290 -12.93 -33.55 44.40
N VAL A 291 -12.25 -33.17 45.49
CA VAL A 291 -12.88 -33.05 46.81
C VAL A 291 -13.73 -31.78 46.92
N LEU A 292 -13.28 -30.68 46.31
CA LEU A 292 -13.96 -29.38 46.36
C LEU A 292 -15.20 -29.32 45.44
N GLY A 293 -15.17 -30.03 44.31
CA GLY A 293 -16.24 -30.10 43.32
C GLY A 293 -16.07 -29.12 42.14
N GLU A 294 -17.02 -29.18 41.20
CA GLU A 294 -16.93 -28.48 39.89
C GLU A 294 -16.88 -26.95 39.97
N ASN A 295 -17.39 -26.35 41.04
CA ASN A 295 -17.42 -24.88 41.23
C ASN A 295 -16.35 -24.39 42.23
N ALA A 296 -15.27 -25.16 42.41
CA ALA A 296 -14.22 -24.82 43.35
C ALA A 296 -13.55 -23.48 42.97
N THR A 297 -13.56 -22.53 43.89
CA THR A 297 -12.84 -21.27 43.72
C THR A 297 -11.39 -21.39 44.18
N ILE A 298 -10.53 -20.49 43.72
CA ILE A 298 -9.11 -20.49 44.13
C ILE A 298 -8.91 -20.31 45.65
N ASN A 299 -9.85 -19.67 46.33
CA ASN A 299 -9.81 -19.49 47.79
C ASN A 299 -10.07 -20.81 48.51
N GLN A 300 -10.97 -21.61 47.96
CA GLN A 300 -11.23 -22.96 48.47
C GLN A 300 -10.04 -23.88 48.19
N VAL A 301 -9.41 -23.76 47.01
CA VAL A 301 -8.16 -24.49 46.69
C VAL A 301 -7.03 -24.08 47.64
N THR A 302 -6.84 -22.79 47.87
CA THR A 302 -5.81 -22.28 48.80
C THR A 302 -6.08 -22.75 50.23
N ALA A 303 -7.33 -22.73 50.70
CA ALA A 303 -7.72 -23.26 52.00
C ALA A 303 -7.50 -24.78 52.10
N ALA A 304 -7.82 -25.54 51.05
CA ALA A 304 -7.60 -26.97 50.99
C ALA A 304 -6.10 -27.33 51.01
N LEU A 305 -5.28 -26.59 50.25
CA LEU A 305 -3.82 -26.74 50.25
C LEU A 305 -3.21 -26.35 51.60
N ARG A 306 -3.75 -25.32 52.26
CA ARG A 306 -3.35 -24.92 53.62
C ARG A 306 -3.64 -26.02 54.65
N ALA A 307 -4.82 -26.64 54.57
CA ALA A 307 -5.16 -27.80 55.38
C ALA A 307 -4.24 -29.01 55.09
N LEU A 308 -3.96 -29.29 53.82
CA LEU A 308 -3.06 -30.37 53.39
C LEU A 308 -1.61 -30.12 53.83
N ALA A 309 -1.15 -28.88 53.77
CA ALA A 309 0.17 -28.44 54.23
C ALA A 309 0.29 -28.35 55.76
N GLN A 310 -0.81 -28.53 56.50
CA GLN A 310 -0.87 -28.40 57.96
C GLN A 310 -0.41 -27.02 58.45
N VAL A 311 -0.80 -25.96 57.73
CA VAL A 311 -0.43 -24.57 58.01
C VAL A 311 -1.61 -23.83 58.63
N GLY A 312 -1.42 -23.17 59.77
CA GLY A 312 -2.50 -22.43 60.44
C GLY A 312 -3.56 -23.32 61.10
N ASP A 313 -4.68 -22.73 61.53
CA ASP A 313 -5.81 -23.46 62.12
C ASP A 313 -6.92 -23.68 61.06
N PRO A 314 -7.20 -24.93 60.63
CA PRO A 314 -8.26 -25.23 59.68
C PRO A 314 -9.66 -24.78 60.12
N ARG A 315 -9.85 -24.52 61.42
CA ARG A 315 -11.12 -24.01 61.95
C ARG A 315 -11.44 -22.61 61.46
N ASP A 316 -10.43 -21.81 61.13
CA ASP A 316 -10.67 -20.48 60.56
C ASP A 316 -11.23 -20.59 59.14
N ASP A 317 -10.69 -21.48 58.31
CA ASP A 317 -11.20 -21.71 56.96
C ASP A 317 -12.63 -22.32 56.96
N LEU A 318 -12.96 -23.13 57.98
CA LEU A 318 -14.33 -23.59 58.23
C LEU A 318 -15.25 -22.42 58.63
N ARG A 319 -14.79 -21.50 59.48
CA ARG A 319 -15.57 -20.32 59.92
C ARG A 319 -15.86 -19.36 58.77
N PHE A 320 -14.89 -19.18 57.87
CA PHE A 320 -15.06 -18.38 56.67
C PHE A 320 -15.84 -19.09 55.56
N GLY A 321 -16.21 -20.36 55.76
CA GLY A 321 -16.99 -21.15 54.79
C GLY A 321 -16.21 -21.49 53.52
N LEU A 322 -14.88 -21.43 53.55
CA LEU A 322 -14.04 -21.76 52.39
C LEU A 322 -14.02 -23.27 52.13
N ILE A 323 -14.05 -24.06 53.20
CA ILE A 323 -14.15 -25.51 53.16
C ILE A 323 -15.22 -25.99 54.15
N THR A 324 -15.79 -27.16 53.89
CA THR A 324 -16.72 -27.84 54.79
C THR A 324 -15.98 -28.85 55.68
N ALA A 325 -16.59 -29.25 56.81
CA ALA A 325 -16.00 -30.25 57.69
C ALA A 325 -15.77 -31.60 56.98
N THR A 326 -16.68 -31.98 56.08
CA THR A 326 -16.57 -33.19 55.25
C THR A 326 -15.44 -33.08 54.22
N GLN A 327 -15.24 -31.91 53.62
CA GLN A 327 -14.11 -31.69 52.71
C GLN A 327 -12.79 -31.74 53.47
N LEU A 328 -12.71 -31.12 54.66
CA LEU A 328 -11.52 -31.14 55.50
C LEU A 328 -11.10 -32.59 55.88
N GLU A 329 -12.06 -33.43 56.28
CA GLU A 329 -11.81 -34.83 56.59
C GLU A 329 -11.30 -35.61 55.36
N ARG A 330 -11.94 -35.43 54.20
CA ARG A 330 -11.50 -36.07 52.94
C ARG A 330 -10.09 -35.61 52.55
N ILE A 331 -9.81 -34.30 52.60
CA ILE A 331 -8.48 -33.74 52.30
C ILE A 331 -7.40 -34.37 53.18
N GLY A 332 -7.66 -34.50 54.48
CA GLY A 332 -6.71 -35.10 55.44
C GLY A 332 -6.40 -36.58 55.18
N THR A 333 -7.14 -37.26 54.31
CA THR A 333 -6.93 -38.68 53.97
C THR A 333 -6.47 -38.91 52.52
N LEU A 334 -6.36 -37.87 51.69
CA LEU A 334 -6.11 -37.97 50.24
C LEU A 334 -4.83 -38.72 49.84
N PHE A 335 -3.74 -38.59 50.61
CA PHE A 335 -2.41 -39.09 50.22
C PHE A 335 -1.85 -40.21 51.14
N GLY A 336 -2.67 -40.71 52.07
CA GLY A 336 -2.27 -41.77 53.01
C GLY A 336 -1.20 -41.30 54.03
N ARG A 337 -0.72 -42.22 54.89
CA ARG A 337 0.32 -41.93 55.91
C ARG A 337 1.67 -42.51 55.48
N GLY A 338 2.77 -41.75 55.58
CA GLY A 338 4.14 -42.26 55.31
C GLY A 338 5.14 -41.23 54.73
N VAL A 339 6.18 -41.70 54.03
CA VAL A 339 7.23 -40.83 53.43
C VAL A 339 6.69 -39.92 52.31
N SER A 340 5.67 -40.38 51.58
CA SER A 340 4.93 -39.60 50.59
C SER A 340 4.20 -38.40 51.22
N ASP A 341 3.79 -38.50 52.49
CA ASP A 341 3.07 -37.45 53.21
C ASP A 341 3.94 -36.20 53.38
N ARG A 342 5.22 -36.37 53.74
CA ARG A 342 6.15 -35.24 53.91
C ARG A 342 6.40 -34.47 52.61
N VAL A 343 6.54 -35.18 51.50
CA VAL A 343 6.71 -34.56 50.17
C VAL A 343 5.44 -33.80 49.79
N VAL A 344 4.26 -34.40 50.01
CA VAL A 344 2.98 -33.74 49.71
C VAL A 344 2.78 -32.50 50.57
N ILE A 345 3.10 -32.54 51.88
CA ILE A 345 3.00 -31.38 52.78
C ILE A 345 3.89 -30.23 52.29
N GLU A 346 5.15 -30.50 51.94
CA GLU A 346 6.08 -29.48 51.46
C GLU A 346 5.61 -28.87 50.13
N ARG A 347 5.09 -29.70 49.23
CA ARG A 347 4.58 -29.25 47.93
C ARG A 347 3.27 -28.50 48.06
N ALA A 348 2.35 -28.95 48.90
CA ALA A 348 1.12 -28.26 49.22
C ALA A 348 1.41 -26.88 49.83
N TRP A 349 2.41 -26.77 50.70
CA TRP A 349 2.87 -25.49 51.24
C TRP A 349 3.39 -24.55 50.14
N ALA A 350 4.23 -25.07 49.23
CA ALA A 350 4.74 -24.28 48.12
C ALA A 350 3.62 -23.84 47.15
N LEU A 351 2.66 -24.71 46.86
CA LEU A 351 1.47 -24.40 46.07
C LEU A 351 0.64 -23.31 46.74
N GLU A 352 0.30 -23.48 48.03
CA GLU A 352 -0.47 -22.51 48.82
C GLU A 352 0.18 -21.12 48.81
N SER A 353 1.49 -21.06 49.05
CA SER A 353 2.24 -19.80 49.10
C SER A 353 2.18 -19.03 47.78
N GLN A 354 2.27 -19.73 46.64
CA GLN A 354 2.19 -19.08 45.33
C GLN A 354 0.76 -18.70 44.95
N LEU A 355 -0.20 -19.60 45.18
CA LEU A 355 -1.61 -19.36 44.84
C LEU A 355 -2.27 -18.30 45.72
N ARG A 356 -1.72 -18.01 46.91
CA ARG A 356 -2.15 -16.89 47.75
C ARG A 356 -2.12 -15.54 47.03
N LYS A 357 -1.22 -15.36 46.05
CA LYS A 357 -1.18 -14.14 45.21
C LYS A 357 -2.45 -13.96 44.37
N LEU A 358 -3.20 -15.03 44.16
CA LEU A 358 -4.44 -15.06 43.39
C LEU A 358 -5.68 -15.19 44.28
N GLU A 359 -5.58 -15.10 45.61
CA GLU A 359 -6.70 -15.30 46.54
C GLU A 359 -7.85 -14.26 46.40
N THR A 360 -7.64 -13.20 45.63
CA THR A 360 -8.73 -12.27 45.32
C THR A 360 -9.45 -12.61 44.03
N LEU A 361 -8.89 -13.47 43.18
CA LEU A 361 -9.43 -13.83 41.86
C LEU A 361 -10.90 -14.28 41.94
N GLY A 362 -11.75 -13.65 41.13
CA GLY A 362 -13.15 -14.04 40.97
C GLY A 362 -14.03 -13.86 42.21
N THR A 363 -13.52 -13.28 43.31
CA THR A 363 -14.29 -13.07 44.55
C THR A 363 -15.47 -12.10 44.39
N GLN A 364 -15.44 -11.26 43.35
CA GLN A 364 -16.49 -10.32 42.95
C GLN A 364 -16.89 -10.55 41.49
N ALA A 365 -16.69 -11.77 40.96
CA ALA A 365 -17.09 -12.11 39.61
C ALA A 365 -18.60 -11.91 39.42
N VAL A 366 -18.97 -11.19 38.37
CA VAL A 366 -20.35 -11.00 37.94
C VAL A 366 -20.44 -11.44 36.49
N ARG A 367 -21.58 -12.01 36.08
CA ARG A 367 -21.83 -12.28 34.66
C ARG A 367 -21.82 -10.96 33.89
N LEU A 368 -20.80 -10.78 33.07
CA LEU A 368 -20.65 -9.61 32.21
C LEU A 368 -21.44 -9.81 30.90
N PRO A 369 -21.96 -8.73 30.31
CA PRO A 369 -22.59 -8.80 28.99
C PRO A 369 -21.58 -9.30 27.94
N PRO A 370 -22.04 -9.91 26.85
CA PRO A 370 -21.15 -10.28 25.75
C PRO A 370 -20.53 -9.01 25.15
N ALA A 371 -19.21 -8.96 25.11
CA ALA A 371 -18.46 -7.87 24.48
C ALA A 371 -17.62 -8.38 23.30
N ARG A 372 -17.56 -7.55 22.27
CA ARG A 372 -16.78 -7.83 21.06
C ARG A 372 -15.30 -7.54 21.26
N LEU A 373 -14.98 -6.55 22.10
CA LEU A 373 -13.63 -6.26 22.55
C LEU A 373 -13.46 -6.66 24.02
N ARG A 374 -12.51 -7.56 24.28
CA ARG A 374 -12.07 -7.93 25.63
C ARG A 374 -10.60 -7.57 25.77
N VAL A 375 -10.22 -6.89 26.84
CA VAL A 375 -8.83 -6.48 27.10
C VAL A 375 -8.45 -6.87 28.51
N VAL A 376 -7.35 -7.62 28.65
CA VAL A 376 -6.69 -7.86 29.92
C VAL A 376 -5.32 -7.19 29.87
N SER A 377 -5.10 -6.22 30.74
CA SER A 377 -3.87 -5.43 30.79
C SER A 377 -3.15 -5.62 32.12
N MET A 378 -1.82 -5.72 32.07
CA MET A 378 -0.97 -5.77 33.26
C MET A 378 -0.56 -4.36 33.68
N ASP A 379 -0.80 -4.00 34.94
CA ASP A 379 -0.27 -2.78 35.53
C ASP A 379 1.18 -3.01 36.00
N ARG A 380 2.03 -1.98 35.90
CA ARG A 380 3.39 -1.98 36.45
C ARG A 380 3.41 -2.16 37.97
N GLN A 381 2.33 -1.79 38.66
CA GLN A 381 2.24 -1.85 40.12
C GLN A 381 2.38 -3.26 40.71
N ALA A 382 2.02 -4.32 39.97
CA ALA A 382 2.16 -5.70 40.46
C ALA A 382 3.61 -6.21 40.52
N GLY A 383 4.55 -5.48 39.91
CA GLY A 383 5.95 -5.89 39.79
C GLY A 383 6.16 -7.08 38.84
N VAL A 384 7.42 -7.32 38.47
CA VAL A 384 7.78 -8.29 37.40
C VAL A 384 7.30 -9.70 37.71
N LEU A 385 7.52 -10.19 38.93
CA LEU A 385 7.13 -11.55 39.33
C LEU A 385 5.60 -11.69 39.40
N GLY A 386 4.90 -10.67 39.91
CA GLY A 386 3.43 -10.66 39.97
C GLY A 386 2.82 -10.68 38.58
N ASN A 387 3.31 -9.85 37.67
CA ASN A 387 2.86 -9.80 36.28
C ASN A 387 3.15 -11.10 35.52
N ARG A 388 4.25 -11.79 35.81
CA ARG A 388 4.54 -13.10 35.19
C ARG A 388 3.55 -14.17 35.64
N VAL A 389 3.20 -14.21 36.93
CA VAL A 389 2.20 -15.11 37.52
C VAL A 389 0.81 -14.83 36.93
N LEU A 390 0.38 -13.56 36.92
CA LEU A 390 -0.92 -13.14 36.40
C LEU A 390 -1.02 -13.35 34.88
N GLY A 391 0.03 -13.00 34.13
CA GLY A 391 0.10 -13.21 32.69
C GLY A 391 0.01 -14.68 32.31
N THR A 392 0.69 -15.56 33.06
CA THR A 392 0.58 -17.01 32.84
C THR A 392 -0.81 -17.52 33.16
N TYR A 393 -1.40 -17.12 34.29
CA TYR A 393 -2.77 -17.50 34.66
C TYR A 393 -3.76 -17.17 33.53
N VAL A 394 -3.72 -15.92 33.05
CA VAL A 394 -4.63 -15.45 31.99
C VAL A 394 -4.38 -16.17 30.68
N ALA A 395 -3.11 -16.30 30.26
CA ALA A 395 -2.77 -16.97 29.01
C ALA A 395 -3.19 -18.44 29.01
N THR A 396 -2.83 -19.21 30.04
CA THR A 396 -3.16 -20.64 30.12
C THR A 396 -4.68 -20.85 30.25
N ALA A 397 -5.37 -20.05 31.06
CA ALA A 397 -6.83 -20.14 31.18
C ALA A 397 -7.53 -19.82 29.85
N LEU A 398 -7.08 -18.77 29.15
CA LEU A 398 -7.61 -18.40 27.84
C LEU A 398 -7.36 -19.51 26.81
N THR A 399 -6.17 -20.13 26.80
CA THR A 399 -5.85 -21.26 25.92
C THR A 399 -6.85 -22.41 26.11
N HIS A 400 -7.20 -22.76 27.36
CA HIS A 400 -8.19 -23.80 27.63
C HIS A 400 -9.60 -23.41 27.16
N ILE A 401 -10.03 -22.18 27.40
CA ILE A 401 -11.34 -21.66 26.92
C ILE A 401 -11.41 -21.71 25.38
N LEU A 402 -10.34 -21.33 24.70
CA LEU A 402 -10.29 -21.29 23.24
C LEU A 402 -10.29 -22.68 22.62
N ARG A 403 -9.63 -23.67 23.24
CA ARG A 403 -9.68 -25.07 22.78
C ARG A 403 -11.09 -25.66 22.82
N GLN A 404 -11.94 -25.16 23.72
CA GLN A 404 -13.34 -25.58 23.82
C GLN A 404 -14.27 -24.78 22.92
N SER A 405 -13.79 -23.69 22.33
CA SER A 405 -14.59 -22.81 21.48
C SER A 405 -14.72 -23.39 20.07
N PRO A 406 -15.90 -23.30 19.43
CA PRO A 406 -16.07 -23.76 18.06
C PRO A 406 -15.20 -22.95 17.11
N ALA A 407 -14.62 -23.62 16.11
CA ALA A 407 -13.90 -22.95 15.04
C ALA A 407 -14.85 -22.04 14.25
N SER A 408 -14.34 -20.90 13.80
CA SER A 408 -15.06 -19.99 12.91
C SER A 408 -14.72 -20.35 11.46
N ASP A 409 -15.75 -20.39 10.60
CA ASP A 409 -15.57 -20.55 9.15
C ASP A 409 -14.91 -19.32 8.50
N ARG A 410 -14.93 -18.17 9.20
CA ARG A 410 -14.30 -16.92 8.74
C ARG A 410 -12.88 -16.79 9.32
N PRO A 411 -11.85 -16.60 8.48
CA PRO A 411 -10.49 -16.34 8.93
C PRO A 411 -10.45 -15.14 9.86
N TRP A 412 -9.68 -15.25 10.95
CA TRP A 412 -9.44 -14.15 11.88
C TRP A 412 -10.71 -13.49 12.46
N TYR A 413 -11.85 -14.18 12.50
CA TYR A 413 -13.09 -13.64 13.06
C TYR A 413 -13.03 -13.50 14.59
N HIS A 414 -12.36 -14.44 15.25
CA HIS A 414 -11.97 -14.37 16.65
C HIS A 414 -10.46 -14.13 16.71
N THR A 415 -10.03 -12.87 16.72
CA THR A 415 -8.61 -12.52 16.78
C THR A 415 -8.16 -12.42 18.23
N ILE A 416 -6.99 -12.99 18.53
CA ILE A 416 -6.31 -12.79 19.81
C ILE A 416 -5.02 -12.05 19.53
N ILE A 417 -4.80 -10.97 20.27
CA ILE A 417 -3.57 -10.19 20.22
C ILE A 417 -2.87 -10.35 21.55
N VAL A 418 -1.66 -10.92 21.54
CA VAL A 418 -0.81 -11.05 22.73
C VAL A 418 0.36 -10.11 22.57
N ALA A 419 0.45 -9.10 23.43
CA ALA A 419 1.57 -8.17 23.44
C ALA A 419 2.46 -8.39 24.65
N GLY A 420 3.78 -8.31 24.46
CA GLY A 420 4.75 -8.71 25.49
C GLY A 420 4.79 -10.23 25.68
N ALA A 421 4.56 -11.00 24.62
CA ALA A 421 4.56 -12.47 24.65
C ALA A 421 5.90 -13.07 25.09
N ASP A 422 7.01 -12.33 24.94
CA ASP A 422 8.34 -12.69 25.44
C ASP A 422 8.41 -12.83 26.98
N LYS A 423 7.41 -12.30 27.70
CA LYS A 423 7.27 -12.46 29.15
C LYS A 423 6.62 -13.79 29.56
N LEU A 424 5.99 -14.50 28.63
CA LEU A 424 5.44 -15.83 28.85
C LEU A 424 6.55 -16.88 28.72
N ARG A 425 6.36 -18.04 29.38
CA ARG A 425 7.23 -19.18 29.13
C ARG A 425 6.87 -19.84 27.80
N GLY A 426 7.84 -20.53 27.19
CA GLY A 426 7.65 -21.19 25.89
C GLY A 426 6.71 -22.41 25.91
N ASP A 427 6.28 -22.87 27.09
CA ASP A 427 5.33 -23.96 27.29
C ASP A 427 3.87 -23.49 27.50
N VAL A 428 3.62 -22.18 27.48
CA VAL A 428 2.30 -21.53 27.67
C VAL A 428 1.61 -21.24 26.35
#